data_AF-A0A1W1XMN2-F1
#
_entry.id   AF-A0A1W1XMN2-F1
#
_cell.length_a   1.000
_cell.length_b   1.000
_cell.length_c   1.000
_cell.angle_alpha   90.00
_cell.angle_beta   90.00
_cell.angle_gamma   90.00
#
_symmetry.space_group_name_H-M   'P 1'
#
loop_
_entity.id
_entity.type
_entity.pdbx_description
1 polymer ?
#
loop_
_entity_poly.entity_id
_entity_poly.type
_entity_poly.pdbx_seq_one_letter_code
_entity_poly.pdbx_strand_id
1 'polypeptide(L)'
;MILRFLLPQLAGFTLGLSAAYGLRWPAIAGAALAALLALVFSRLAGAGQWWQLALQALLPFALLGALALHWPAWWWAVAFVLCWLVYAGALRNRVPLYLSNARALALLSEHIPAQARFVDLGAGTGTVLAWLARHRTDVAASGIEFAWLPYWLGRLRLWRTSQRLLRGDLFALPLADYDVVYAYLSPEPMAQLWAKARAEMKPGALLVSNSFAVPGHEPDLVLPVQDWKESELLLWRL
;
A
#
# COMPACT_ATOMS: atom_id res chain seq x y z
N MET A 1 -1.56 -1.34 -17.51
CA MET A 1 -1.47 -2.48 -16.57
C MET A 1 -2.84 -3.13 -16.32
N ILE A 2 -3.87 -2.39 -15.91
CA ILE A 2 -5.20 -2.94 -15.53
C ILE A 2 -5.95 -3.64 -16.68
N LEU A 3 -5.91 -3.11 -17.91
CA LEU A 3 -6.62 -3.69 -19.06
C LEU A 3 -6.19 -5.11 -19.42
N ARG A 4 -4.92 -5.49 -19.14
CA ARG A 4 -4.42 -6.85 -19.38
C ARG A 4 -5.05 -7.90 -18.45
N PHE A 5 -5.78 -7.46 -17.41
CA PHE A 5 -6.48 -8.33 -16.46
C PHE A 5 -7.99 -8.33 -16.68
N LEU A 6 -8.57 -7.15 -16.97
CA LEU A 6 -10.01 -7.00 -17.19
C LEU A 6 -10.49 -7.61 -18.52
N LEU A 7 -9.70 -7.49 -19.60
CA LEU A 7 -10.10 -8.00 -20.91
C LEU A 7 -10.23 -9.53 -20.94
N PRO A 8 -9.26 -10.32 -20.40
CA PRO A 8 -9.42 -11.77 -20.26
C PRO A 8 -10.64 -12.18 -19.41
N GLN A 9 -10.92 -11.42 -18.34
CA GLN A 9 -12.09 -11.68 -17.49
C GLN A 9 -13.39 -11.41 -18.22
N LEU A 10 -13.54 -10.23 -18.84
CA LEU A 10 -14.73 -9.88 -19.60
C LEU A 10 -14.97 -10.86 -20.76
N ALA A 11 -13.91 -11.29 -21.45
CA ALA A 11 -14.00 -12.27 -22.53
C ALA A 11 -14.41 -13.66 -22.00
N GLY A 12 -13.77 -14.14 -20.92
CA GLY A 12 -14.12 -15.43 -20.31
C GLY A 12 -15.54 -15.45 -19.75
N PHE A 13 -15.95 -14.36 -19.10
CA PHE A 13 -17.27 -14.22 -18.48
C PHE A 13 -18.39 -14.11 -19.53
N THR A 14 -18.19 -13.30 -20.58
CA THR A 14 -19.17 -13.19 -21.67
C THR A 14 -19.31 -14.52 -22.42
N LEU A 15 -18.21 -15.21 -22.74
CA LEU A 15 -18.26 -16.51 -23.41
C LEU A 15 -18.90 -17.59 -22.53
N GLY A 16 -18.52 -17.69 -21.26
CA GLY A 16 -19.07 -18.68 -20.33
C GLY A 16 -20.56 -18.49 -20.07
N LEU A 17 -21.03 -17.24 -19.89
CA LEU A 17 -22.45 -16.95 -19.73
C LEU A 17 -23.24 -17.14 -21.02
N SER A 18 -22.68 -16.76 -22.17
CA SER A 18 -23.35 -16.94 -23.47
C SER A 18 -23.51 -18.42 -23.80
N ALA A 19 -22.49 -19.24 -23.52
CA ALA A 19 -22.56 -20.69 -23.65
C ALA A 19 -23.60 -21.28 -22.69
N ALA A 20 -23.64 -20.84 -21.43
CA ALA A 20 -24.62 -21.32 -20.47
C ALA A 20 -26.06 -20.99 -20.86
N TYR A 21 -26.29 -19.77 -21.35
CA TYR A 21 -27.59 -19.33 -21.83
C TYR A 21 -28.02 -20.10 -23.10
N GLY A 22 -27.15 -20.19 -24.10
CA GLY A 22 -27.45 -20.85 -25.38
C GLY A 22 -27.64 -22.36 -25.26
N LEU A 23 -26.87 -23.02 -24.39
CA LEU A 23 -26.92 -24.47 -24.18
C LEU A 23 -27.85 -24.88 -23.03
N ARG A 24 -28.54 -23.92 -22.40
CA ARG A 24 -29.41 -24.13 -21.22
C ARG A 24 -28.71 -24.86 -20.06
N TRP A 25 -27.41 -24.60 -19.87
CA TRP A 25 -26.66 -25.20 -18.79
C TRP A 25 -27.02 -24.57 -17.45
N PRO A 26 -26.86 -25.32 -16.34
CA PRO A 26 -26.97 -24.73 -15.01
C PRO A 26 -25.95 -23.60 -14.85
N ALA A 27 -26.35 -22.50 -14.20
CA ALA A 27 -25.52 -21.30 -14.04
C ALA A 27 -24.13 -21.59 -13.45
N ILE A 28 -24.04 -22.61 -12.59
CA ILE A 28 -22.78 -23.09 -12.00
C ILE A 28 -21.82 -23.62 -13.07
N ALA A 29 -22.30 -24.38 -14.06
CA ALA A 29 -21.47 -24.87 -15.15
C ALA A 29 -21.01 -23.73 -16.07
N GLY A 30 -21.87 -22.72 -16.28
CA GLY A 30 -21.52 -21.50 -17.01
C GLY A 30 -20.41 -20.68 -16.37
N ALA A 31 -20.50 -20.48 -15.05
CA ALA A 31 -19.48 -19.76 -14.30
C ALA A 31 -18.19 -20.57 -14.11
N ALA A 32 -18.27 -21.91 -14.01
CA ALA A 32 -17.07 -22.76 -14.06
C ALA A 32 -16.35 -22.66 -15.41
N LEU A 33 -17.10 -22.65 -16.52
CA LEU A 33 -16.54 -22.43 -17.85
C LEU A 33 -15.95 -21.02 -17.99
N ALA A 34 -16.65 -19.99 -17.49
CA ALA A 34 -16.14 -18.62 -17.46
C ALA A 34 -14.82 -18.50 -16.68
N ALA A 35 -14.72 -19.16 -15.52
CA ALA A 35 -13.51 -19.23 -14.70
C ALA A 35 -12.34 -19.84 -15.48
N LEU A 36 -12.62 -20.97 -16.16
CA LEU A 36 -11.62 -21.72 -16.90
C LEU A 36 -11.12 -20.93 -18.12
N LEU A 37 -12.04 -20.28 -18.85
CA LEU A 37 -11.69 -19.41 -19.99
C LEU A 37 -10.90 -18.17 -19.54
N ALA A 38 -11.33 -17.51 -18.46
CA ALA A 38 -10.61 -16.35 -17.91
C ALA A 38 -9.20 -16.74 -17.45
N LEU A 39 -9.02 -17.94 -16.88
CA LEU A 39 -7.73 -18.47 -16.50
C LEU A 39 -6.83 -18.72 -17.73
N VAL A 40 -7.35 -19.38 -18.76
CA VAL A 40 -6.62 -19.66 -20.01
C VAL A 40 -6.20 -18.37 -20.68
N PHE A 41 -7.10 -17.40 -20.84
CA PHE A 41 -6.79 -16.11 -21.45
C PHE A 41 -5.78 -15.30 -20.62
N SER A 42 -5.83 -15.36 -19.28
CA SER A 42 -4.84 -14.72 -18.40
C SER A 42 -3.44 -15.33 -18.57
N ARG A 43 -3.36 -16.66 -18.72
CA ARG A 43 -2.08 -17.36 -18.98
C ARG A 43 -1.50 -16.99 -20.34
N LEU A 44 -2.34 -16.94 -21.38
CA LEU A 44 -1.92 -16.53 -22.73
C LEU A 44 -1.47 -15.06 -22.79
N ALA A 45 -2.01 -14.18 -21.92
CA ALA A 45 -1.62 -12.77 -21.82
C ALA A 45 -0.28 -12.53 -21.08
N GLY A 46 0.41 -13.58 -20.64
CA GLY A 46 1.71 -13.51 -19.96
C GLY A 46 1.63 -12.91 -18.56
N ALA A 47 0.52 -13.13 -17.87
CA ALA A 47 0.20 -12.45 -16.63
C ALA A 47 0.68 -13.30 -15.40
N GLY A 48 1.22 -12.64 -14.36
CA GLY A 48 1.89 -13.25 -13.19
C GLY A 48 1.08 -14.27 -12.37
N GLN A 49 1.74 -15.36 -11.95
CA GLN A 49 1.10 -16.67 -11.72
C GLN A 49 0.20 -16.78 -10.47
N TRP A 50 0.63 -16.38 -9.27
CA TRP A 50 -0.08 -16.77 -8.04
C TRP A 50 -1.33 -15.94 -7.72
N TRP A 51 -1.22 -14.61 -7.80
CA TRP A 51 -2.35 -13.71 -7.52
C TRP A 51 -3.49 -13.88 -8.53
N GLN A 52 -3.15 -14.19 -9.77
CA GLN A 52 -4.14 -14.35 -10.85
C GLN A 52 -4.82 -15.69 -10.82
N LEU A 53 -4.11 -16.78 -10.49
CA LEU A 53 -4.76 -18.07 -10.24
C LEU A 53 -5.79 -17.93 -9.12
N ALA A 54 -5.43 -17.26 -8.03
CA ALA A 54 -6.34 -17.03 -6.91
C ALA A 54 -7.56 -16.19 -7.34
N LEU A 55 -7.38 -15.03 -7.98
CA LEU A 55 -8.51 -14.18 -8.37
C LEU A 55 -9.40 -14.81 -9.47
N GLN A 56 -8.80 -15.42 -10.50
CA GLN A 56 -9.54 -15.99 -11.63
C GLN A 56 -10.28 -17.28 -11.25
N ALA A 57 -9.74 -18.07 -10.31
CA ALA A 57 -10.43 -19.25 -9.79
C ALA A 57 -11.46 -18.87 -8.71
N LEU A 58 -11.09 -18.04 -7.73
CA LEU A 58 -11.93 -17.77 -6.56
C LEU A 58 -13.16 -16.91 -6.88
N LEU A 59 -13.00 -15.87 -7.70
CA LEU A 59 -14.05 -14.89 -7.99
C LEU A 59 -15.34 -15.52 -8.57
N PRO A 60 -15.30 -16.40 -9.58
CA PRO A 60 -16.51 -17.02 -10.12
C PRO A 60 -17.21 -17.94 -9.12
N PHE A 61 -16.48 -18.67 -8.27
CA PHE A 61 -17.09 -19.47 -7.19
C PHE A 61 -17.66 -18.61 -6.07
N ALA A 62 -16.98 -17.51 -5.71
CA ALA A 62 -17.49 -16.54 -4.74
C ALA A 62 -18.78 -15.87 -5.23
N LEU A 63 -18.84 -15.53 -6.52
CA LEU A 63 -20.02 -14.94 -7.14
C LEU A 63 -21.19 -15.95 -7.23
N LEU A 64 -20.92 -17.18 -7.65
CA LEU A 64 -21.91 -18.26 -7.65
C LEU A 64 -22.42 -18.55 -6.24
N GLY A 65 -21.52 -18.62 -5.26
CA GLY A 65 -21.88 -18.81 -3.85
C GLY A 65 -22.77 -17.68 -3.35
N ALA A 66 -22.41 -16.43 -3.63
CA ALA A 66 -23.23 -15.28 -3.23
C ALA A 66 -24.62 -15.27 -3.90
N LEU A 67 -24.73 -15.69 -5.16
CA LEU A 67 -26.01 -15.84 -5.83
C LEU A 67 -26.85 -16.99 -5.22
N ALA A 68 -26.23 -18.15 -4.97
CA ALA A 68 -26.91 -19.31 -4.39
C ALA A 68 -27.39 -19.06 -2.95
N LEU A 69 -26.62 -18.30 -2.16
CA LEU A 69 -26.97 -17.93 -0.78
C LEU A 69 -27.88 -16.68 -0.71
N HIS A 70 -28.31 -16.11 -1.83
CA HIS A 70 -29.08 -14.85 -1.89
C HIS A 70 -28.42 -13.72 -1.08
N TRP A 71 -27.09 -13.64 -1.17
CA TRP A 71 -26.31 -12.70 -0.38
C TRP A 71 -26.76 -11.25 -0.68
N PRO A 72 -27.07 -10.43 0.33
CA PRO A 72 -27.51 -9.06 0.09
C PRO A 72 -26.45 -8.23 -0.66
N ALA A 73 -26.87 -7.57 -1.74
CA ALA A 73 -25.98 -6.80 -2.62
C ALA A 73 -25.19 -5.69 -1.88
N TRP A 74 -25.72 -5.18 -0.76
CA TRP A 74 -25.07 -4.14 0.02
C TRP A 74 -23.73 -4.58 0.64
N TRP A 75 -23.50 -5.88 0.86
CA TRP A 75 -22.20 -6.36 1.35
C TRP A 75 -21.07 -6.13 0.35
N TRP A 76 -21.35 -6.29 -0.94
CA TRP A 76 -20.41 -5.97 -2.00
C TRP A 76 -20.14 -4.47 -2.07
N ALA A 77 -21.18 -3.66 -1.88
CA ALA A 77 -21.03 -2.21 -1.78
C ALA A 77 -20.18 -1.81 -0.56
N VAL A 78 -20.39 -2.44 0.59
CA VAL A 78 -19.56 -2.23 1.79
C VAL A 78 -18.11 -2.64 1.53
N ALA A 79 -17.87 -3.83 0.97
CA ALA A 79 -16.53 -4.29 0.62
C ALA A 79 -15.83 -3.34 -0.36
N PHE A 80 -16.54 -2.85 -1.37
CA PHE A 80 -16.05 -1.84 -2.30
C PHE A 80 -15.69 -0.54 -1.59
N VAL A 81 -16.58 -0.02 -0.74
CA VAL A 81 -16.34 1.21 0.04
C VAL A 81 -15.13 1.04 0.95
N LEU A 82 -14.98 -0.10 1.64
CA LEU A 82 -13.82 -0.37 2.49
C LEU A 82 -12.53 -0.40 1.68
N CYS A 83 -12.50 -1.13 0.56
CA CYS A 83 -11.36 -1.13 -0.36
C CYS A 83 -11.03 0.28 -0.86
N TRP A 84 -12.06 1.06 -1.23
CA TRP A 84 -11.89 2.45 -1.64
C TRP A 84 -11.28 3.31 -0.52
N LEU A 85 -11.78 3.20 0.72
CA LEU A 85 -11.28 3.98 1.86
C LEU A 85 -9.82 3.67 2.21
N VAL A 86 -9.32 2.48 1.86
CA VAL A 86 -7.91 2.07 2.04
C VAL A 86 -7.05 2.48 0.85
N TYR A 87 -7.51 2.23 -0.38
CA TYR A 87 -6.66 2.27 -1.58
C TYR A 87 -6.93 3.45 -2.52
N ALA A 88 -7.95 4.29 -2.28
CA ALA A 88 -8.20 5.46 -3.12
C ALA A 88 -6.99 6.42 -3.14
N GLY A 89 -6.21 6.47 -2.06
CA GLY A 89 -4.96 7.23 -2.03
C GLY A 89 -3.90 6.74 -3.02
N ALA A 90 -3.85 5.42 -3.26
CA ALA A 90 -2.95 4.82 -4.24
C ALA A 90 -3.30 5.21 -5.68
N LEU A 91 -4.56 5.60 -5.95
CA LEU A 91 -4.95 6.10 -7.28
C LEU A 91 -4.34 7.48 -7.57
N ARG A 92 -4.11 8.29 -6.54
CA ARG A 92 -3.55 9.64 -6.66
C ARG A 92 -2.03 9.66 -6.51
N ASN A 93 -1.53 9.09 -5.41
CA ASN A 93 -0.12 9.19 -5.03
C ASN A 93 0.69 7.97 -5.42
N ARG A 94 0.05 6.92 -5.97
CA ARG A 94 0.71 5.66 -6.39
C ARG A 94 1.41 4.90 -5.26
N VAL A 95 0.96 5.15 -4.03
CA VAL A 95 1.48 4.52 -2.81
C VAL A 95 0.43 3.56 -2.23
N PRO A 96 0.64 2.24 -2.34
CA PRO A 96 -0.07 1.24 -1.56
C PRO A 96 0.18 1.41 -0.06
N LEU A 97 -0.69 0.83 0.76
CA LEU A 97 -0.43 0.74 2.21
C LEU A 97 0.70 -0.26 2.48
N TYR A 98 1.86 0.26 2.87
CA TYR A 98 2.95 -0.54 3.43
C TYR A 98 3.05 -0.30 4.94
N LEU A 99 3.35 -1.36 5.69
CA LEU A 99 3.49 -1.30 7.13
C LEU A 99 4.89 -1.78 7.52
N SER A 100 5.61 -0.92 8.23
CA SER A 100 6.93 -1.23 8.75
C SER A 100 6.82 -2.28 9.87
N ASN A 101 7.71 -3.27 9.82
CA ASN A 101 7.79 -4.32 10.84
C ASN A 101 8.61 -3.86 12.05
N ALA A 102 8.54 -4.58 13.17
CA ALA A 102 9.22 -4.21 14.41
C ALA A 102 10.76 -4.15 14.28
N ARG A 103 11.37 -5.01 13.44
CA ARG A 103 12.83 -4.99 13.20
C ARG A 103 13.27 -3.71 12.50
N ALA A 104 12.52 -3.30 11.46
CA ALA A 104 12.77 -2.04 10.77
C ALA A 104 12.63 -0.84 11.73
N LEU A 105 11.63 -0.87 12.61
CA LEU A 105 11.40 0.22 13.57
C LEU A 105 12.48 0.28 14.65
N ALA A 106 12.99 -0.85 15.10
CA ALA A 106 14.13 -0.91 16.03
C ALA A 106 15.38 -0.30 15.39
N LEU A 107 15.76 -0.75 14.19
CA LEU A 107 16.91 -0.22 13.45
C LEU A 107 16.75 1.28 13.13
N LEU A 108 15.56 1.70 12.71
CA LEU A 108 15.26 3.12 12.50
C LEU A 108 15.49 3.93 13.78
N SER A 109 15.06 3.41 14.93
CA SER A 109 15.18 4.11 16.22
C SER A 109 16.62 4.32 16.65
N GLU A 110 17.56 3.46 16.23
CA GLU A 110 18.99 3.62 16.53
C GLU A 110 19.63 4.77 15.73
N HIS A 111 19.05 5.13 14.58
CA HIS A 111 19.63 6.10 13.65
C HIS A 111 18.94 7.47 13.67
N ILE A 112 17.87 7.63 14.46
CA ILE A 112 17.24 8.93 14.68
C ILE A 112 18.08 9.73 15.70
N PRO A 113 18.53 10.96 15.40
CA PRO A 113 19.25 11.80 16.35
C PRO A 113 18.45 12.08 17.63
N ALA A 114 19.13 12.38 18.74
CA ALA A 114 18.46 12.76 19.98
C ALA A 114 17.66 14.07 19.78
N GLN A 115 16.47 14.15 20.38
CA GLN A 115 15.60 15.34 20.33
C GLN A 115 15.16 15.77 18.92
N ALA A 116 15.26 14.88 17.93
CA ALA A 116 14.93 15.18 16.53
C ALA A 116 13.43 15.49 16.33
N ARG A 117 13.14 16.36 15.36
CA ARG A 117 11.83 16.50 14.73
C ARG A 117 11.71 15.49 13.60
N PHE A 118 10.81 14.53 13.77
CA PHE A 118 10.61 13.42 12.85
C PHE A 118 9.28 13.55 12.09
N VAL A 119 9.29 13.20 10.80
CA VAL A 119 8.06 13.05 10.01
C VAL A 119 7.99 11.72 9.28
N ASP A 120 6.83 11.05 9.39
CA ASP A 120 6.45 9.87 8.62
C ASP A 120 5.56 10.27 7.42
N LEU A 121 6.08 10.14 6.20
CA LEU A 121 5.35 10.41 4.97
C LEU A 121 4.59 9.15 4.52
N GLY A 122 3.26 9.23 4.49
CA GLY A 122 2.41 8.05 4.27
C GLY A 122 2.31 7.19 5.53
N ALA A 123 2.01 7.84 6.66
CA ALA A 123 2.08 7.23 7.99
C ALA A 123 1.12 6.05 8.22
N GLY A 124 0.22 5.78 7.28
CA GLY A 124 -0.68 4.65 7.28
C GLY A 124 -1.51 4.61 8.56
N THR A 125 -1.39 3.52 9.31
CA THR A 125 -2.09 3.34 10.59
C THR A 125 -1.33 3.92 11.79
N GLY A 126 -0.34 4.78 11.57
CA GLY A 126 0.47 5.41 12.61
C GLY A 126 1.39 4.44 13.36
N THR A 127 1.78 3.32 12.73
CA THR A 127 2.62 2.29 13.37
C THR A 127 3.98 2.85 13.80
N VAL A 128 4.64 3.62 12.93
CA VAL A 128 5.95 4.24 13.21
C VAL A 128 5.82 5.23 14.37
N LEU A 129 4.81 6.11 14.32
CA LEU A 129 4.57 7.10 15.37
C LEU A 129 4.28 6.45 16.72
N ALA A 130 3.49 5.38 16.75
CA ALA A 130 3.19 4.65 17.98
C ALA A 130 4.42 3.96 18.56
N TRP A 131 5.33 3.48 17.71
CA TRP A 131 6.61 2.92 18.13
C TRP A 131 7.51 3.98 18.75
N LEU A 132 7.69 5.13 18.08
CA LEU A 132 8.51 6.24 18.56
C LEU A 132 7.95 6.83 19.85
N ALA A 133 6.63 6.94 20.00
CA ALA A 133 5.99 7.35 21.25
C ALA A 133 6.39 6.49 22.47
N ARG A 134 6.75 5.23 22.25
CA ARG A 134 7.12 4.28 23.31
C ARG A 134 8.62 4.19 23.54
N HIS A 135 9.42 4.22 22.48
CA HIS A 135 10.85 3.91 22.54
C HIS A 135 11.75 5.14 22.39
N ARG A 136 11.23 6.25 21.89
CA ARG A 136 11.96 7.50 21.60
C ARG A 136 11.14 8.69 22.10
N THR A 137 10.92 8.75 23.40
CA THR A 137 10.15 9.83 24.04
C THR A 137 10.82 11.20 23.91
N ASP A 138 12.10 11.23 23.55
CA ASP A 138 12.86 12.43 23.20
C ASP A 138 12.49 13.00 21.83
N VAL A 139 11.94 12.19 20.92
CA VAL A 139 11.66 12.58 19.52
C VAL A 139 10.27 13.17 19.38
N ALA A 140 10.20 14.35 18.78
CA ALA A 140 8.94 14.98 18.39
C ALA A 140 8.52 14.46 17.01
N ALA A 141 7.67 13.42 17.00
CA ALA A 141 7.24 12.76 15.78
C ALA A 141 5.87 13.24 15.30
N SER A 142 5.77 13.41 13.98
CA SER A 142 4.51 13.63 13.30
C SER A 142 4.42 12.75 12.06
N GLY A 143 3.23 12.61 11.50
CA GLY A 143 3.06 11.92 10.23
C GLY A 143 1.90 12.48 9.45
N ILE A 144 1.89 12.18 8.15
CA ILE A 144 0.83 12.59 7.23
C ILE A 144 0.33 11.38 6.47
N GLU A 145 -1.00 11.24 6.43
CA GLU A 145 -1.67 10.15 5.71
C GLU A 145 -2.81 10.70 4.85
N PHE A 146 -2.90 10.22 3.61
CA PHE A 146 -3.93 10.66 2.67
C PHE A 146 -5.21 9.83 2.80
N ALA A 147 -5.06 8.50 2.95
CA ALA A 147 -6.16 7.55 2.96
C ALA A 147 -6.98 7.66 4.25
N TRP A 148 -8.31 7.65 4.09
CA TRP A 148 -9.24 7.88 5.19
C TRP A 148 -9.17 6.79 6.25
N LEU A 149 -9.28 5.51 5.87
CA LEU A 149 -9.34 4.44 6.86
C LEU A 149 -8.01 4.28 7.63
N PRO A 150 -6.83 4.24 6.98
CA PRO A 150 -5.56 4.22 7.71
C PRO A 150 -5.40 5.42 8.64
N TYR A 151 -5.75 6.63 8.19
CA TYR A 151 -5.74 7.84 9.02
C TYR A 151 -6.58 7.69 10.29
N TRP A 152 -7.84 7.25 10.17
CA TRP A 152 -8.72 7.07 11.33
C TRP A 152 -8.20 6.01 12.31
N LEU A 153 -7.71 4.88 11.79
CA LEU A 153 -7.08 3.85 12.62
C LEU A 153 -5.83 4.37 13.33
N GLY A 154 -5.02 5.18 12.64
CA GLY A 154 -3.85 5.83 13.23
C GLY A 154 -4.21 6.85 14.30
N ARG A 155 -5.25 7.67 14.07
CA ARG A 155 -5.78 8.61 15.06
C ARG A 155 -6.24 7.90 16.32
N LEU A 156 -6.95 6.77 16.18
CA LEU A 156 -7.35 5.95 17.31
C LEU A 156 -6.14 5.31 18.00
N ARG A 157 -5.14 4.82 17.26
CA ARG A 157 -3.92 4.25 17.83
C ARG A 157 -3.12 5.27 18.64
N LEU A 158 -3.11 6.52 18.21
CA LEU A 158 -2.30 7.61 18.77
C LEU A 158 -3.07 8.49 19.77
N TRP A 159 -4.33 8.16 20.08
CA TRP A 159 -5.21 9.00 20.90
C TRP A 159 -4.68 9.37 22.30
N ARG A 160 -3.72 8.61 22.83
CA ARG A 160 -3.08 8.81 24.14
C ARG A 160 -1.58 9.13 24.04
N THR A 161 -1.09 9.46 22.85
CA THR A 161 0.30 9.83 22.63
C THR A 161 0.43 11.32 22.33
N SER A 162 1.62 11.87 22.51
CA SER A 162 1.96 13.25 22.10
C SER A 162 2.21 13.39 20.59
N GLN A 163 2.29 12.26 19.87
CA GLN A 163 2.64 12.23 18.45
C GLN A 163 1.46 12.68 17.59
N ARG A 164 1.75 13.43 16.52
CA ARG A 164 0.72 14.07 15.69
C ARG A 164 0.51 13.33 14.38
N LEU A 165 -0.74 12.97 14.07
CA LEU A 165 -1.10 12.42 12.76
C LEU A 165 -2.02 13.39 12.02
N LEU A 166 -1.55 13.88 10.87
CA LEU A 166 -2.24 14.79 9.98
C LEU A 166 -2.89 14.02 8.83
N ARG A 167 -4.03 14.51 8.35
CA ARG A 167 -4.64 14.03 7.10
C ARG A 167 -4.27 14.98 5.97
N GLY A 168 -3.65 14.49 4.91
CA GLY A 168 -3.28 15.36 3.81
C GLY A 168 -2.40 14.71 2.76
N ASP A 169 -1.98 15.53 1.80
CA ASP A 169 -1.03 15.14 0.77
C ASP A 169 0.40 15.34 1.29
N LEU A 170 1.19 14.27 1.28
CA LEU A 170 2.58 14.28 1.75
C LEU A 170 3.45 15.26 0.96
N PHE A 171 3.17 15.49 -0.32
CA PHE A 171 3.95 16.41 -1.14
C PHE A 171 3.64 17.89 -0.86
N ALA A 172 2.49 18.16 -0.26
CA ALA A 172 2.10 19.50 0.19
C ALA A 172 2.65 19.86 1.57
N LEU A 173 3.18 18.89 2.33
CA LEU A 173 3.76 19.13 3.64
C LEU A 173 5.18 19.74 3.50
N PRO A 174 5.48 20.90 4.11
CA PRO A 174 6.83 21.45 4.11
C PRO A 174 7.80 20.59 4.92
N LEU A 175 9.01 20.35 4.39
CA LEU A 175 10.02 19.49 5.04
C LEU A 175 11.11 20.25 5.81
N ALA A 176 11.19 21.57 5.66
CA ALA A 176 12.27 22.41 6.23
C ALA A 176 12.41 22.32 7.75
N ASP A 177 11.34 21.93 8.42
CA ASP A 177 11.24 21.91 9.87
C ASP A 177 11.63 20.58 10.50
N TYR A 178 11.93 19.56 9.69
CA TYR A 178 12.22 18.20 10.14
C TYR A 178 13.70 17.87 10.01
N ASP A 179 14.22 17.19 11.02
CA ASP A 179 15.59 16.67 11.06
C ASP A 179 15.66 15.26 10.44
N VAL A 180 14.54 14.52 10.51
CA VAL A 180 14.40 13.19 9.92
C VAL A 180 13.08 13.09 9.16
N VAL A 181 13.15 12.71 7.89
CA VAL A 181 12.01 12.37 7.03
C VAL A 181 12.07 10.88 6.76
N TYR A 182 11.02 10.15 7.14
CA TYR A 182 10.87 8.73 6.88
C TYR A 182 9.79 8.47 5.82
N ALA A 183 10.04 7.50 4.94
CA ALA A 183 9.13 7.12 3.87
C ALA A 183 9.12 5.60 3.68
N TYR A 184 7.92 5.00 3.65
CA TYR A 184 7.71 3.64 3.15
C TYR A 184 6.62 3.66 2.07
N LEU A 185 6.96 4.23 0.92
CA LEU A 185 6.02 4.59 -0.14
C LEU A 185 5.94 3.52 -1.22
N SER A 186 6.46 3.78 -2.41
CA SER A 186 6.62 2.85 -3.53
C SER A 186 7.72 3.40 -4.44
N PRO A 187 8.20 2.68 -5.46
CA PRO A 187 9.27 3.19 -6.33
C PRO A 187 8.89 4.45 -7.12
N GLU A 188 7.63 4.57 -7.56
CA GLU A 188 7.15 5.63 -8.44
C GLU A 188 7.32 7.06 -7.87
N PRO A 189 6.94 7.36 -6.61
CA PRO A 189 7.13 8.69 -6.00
C PRO A 189 8.56 9.01 -5.54
N MET A 190 9.51 8.06 -5.51
CA MET A 190 10.81 8.28 -4.87
C MET A 190 11.64 9.40 -5.52
N ALA A 191 11.60 9.52 -6.85
CA ALA A 191 12.31 10.59 -7.55
C ALA A 191 11.76 11.99 -7.20
N GLN A 192 10.43 12.11 -7.10
CA GLN A 192 9.77 13.35 -6.68
C GLN A 192 10.06 13.67 -5.21
N LEU A 193 10.02 12.66 -4.34
CA LEU A 193 10.35 12.81 -2.92
C LEU A 193 11.79 13.30 -2.76
N TRP A 194 12.73 12.74 -3.51
CA TRP A 194 14.12 13.16 -3.49
C TRP A 194 14.30 14.63 -3.88
N ALA A 195 13.68 15.06 -4.99
CA ALA A 195 13.73 16.45 -5.43
C ALA A 195 13.18 17.41 -4.37
N LYS A 196 12.06 17.04 -3.73
CA LYS A 196 11.46 17.81 -2.64
C LYS A 196 12.37 17.86 -1.41
N ALA A 197 12.93 16.72 -1.01
CA ALA A 197 13.82 16.61 0.14
C ALA A 197 15.06 17.51 -0.05
N ARG A 198 15.70 17.43 -1.22
CA ARG A 198 16.85 18.29 -1.59
C ARG A 198 16.53 19.79 -1.60
N ALA A 199 15.31 20.15 -1.96
CA ALA A 199 14.90 21.56 -2.05
C ALA A 199 14.53 22.15 -0.68
N GLU A 200 13.94 21.34 0.21
CA GLU A 200 13.29 21.86 1.42
C GLU A 200 13.99 21.49 2.72
N MET A 201 14.65 20.34 2.81
CA MET A 201 15.25 19.89 4.08
C MET A 201 16.54 20.65 4.38
N LYS A 202 16.85 20.76 5.68
CA LYS A 202 18.07 21.41 6.15
C LYS A 202 19.32 20.60 5.79
N PRO A 203 20.48 21.26 5.57
CA PRO A 203 21.75 20.57 5.47
C PRO A 203 22.00 19.67 6.68
N GLY A 204 22.42 18.43 6.44
CA GLY A 204 22.66 17.43 7.48
C GLY A 204 21.42 16.68 7.97
N ALA A 205 20.21 17.07 7.54
CA ALA A 205 18.98 16.32 7.82
C ALA A 205 19.00 14.96 7.13
N LEU A 206 18.22 14.02 7.66
CA LEU A 206 18.24 12.63 7.25
C LEU A 206 16.95 12.27 6.49
N LEU A 207 17.08 11.84 5.26
CA LEU A 207 16.02 11.14 4.53
C LEU A 207 16.22 9.63 4.70
N VAL A 208 15.18 8.95 5.17
CA VAL A 208 15.17 7.49 5.37
C VAL A 208 14.06 6.88 4.53
N SER A 209 14.42 5.97 3.64
CA SER A 209 13.45 5.15 2.89
C SER A 209 13.50 3.71 3.37
N ASN A 210 12.34 3.10 3.54
CA ASN A 210 12.24 1.66 3.76
C ASN A 210 12.06 0.95 2.41
N SER A 211 13.05 0.15 2.05
CA SER A 211 13.14 -0.75 0.89
C SER A 211 13.14 -0.09 -0.50
N PHE A 212 12.71 1.16 -0.63
CA PHE A 212 12.60 1.82 -1.94
C PHE A 212 13.74 2.80 -2.18
N ALA A 213 14.64 2.44 -3.10
CA ALA A 213 15.76 3.30 -3.48
C ALA A 213 15.29 4.52 -4.28
N VAL A 214 16.08 5.60 -4.20
CA VAL A 214 15.93 6.76 -5.07
C VAL A 214 16.66 6.48 -6.40
N PRO A 215 15.99 6.54 -7.56
CA PRO A 215 16.63 6.29 -8.84
C PRO A 215 17.81 7.26 -9.10
N GLY A 216 18.99 6.70 -9.39
CA GLY A 216 20.20 7.48 -9.69
C GLY A 216 20.91 8.10 -8.48
N HIS A 217 20.49 7.78 -7.26
CA HIS A 217 21.06 8.35 -6.03
C HIS A 217 21.36 7.25 -5.01
N GLU A 218 22.64 6.93 -4.84
CA GLU A 218 23.09 5.93 -3.86
C GLU A 218 22.90 6.45 -2.42
N PRO A 219 22.41 5.61 -1.49
CA PRO A 219 22.32 5.96 -0.08
C PRO A 219 23.71 6.00 0.58
N ASP A 220 23.87 6.89 1.55
CA ASP A 220 25.08 6.97 2.38
C ASP A 220 25.22 5.75 3.30
N LEU A 221 24.08 5.18 3.70
CA LEU A 221 24.03 4.00 4.56
C LEU A 221 22.86 3.09 4.17
N VAL A 222 23.16 1.79 4.06
CA VAL A 222 22.19 0.71 3.83
C VAL A 222 22.19 -0.20 5.05
N LEU A 223 21.01 -0.39 5.63
CA LEU A 223 20.83 -1.23 6.83
C LEU A 223 19.89 -2.38 6.51
N PRO A 224 20.37 -3.62 6.38
CA PRO A 224 19.51 -4.77 6.15
C PRO A 224 18.63 -5.04 7.39
N VAL A 225 17.31 -5.08 7.20
CA VAL A 225 16.34 -5.35 8.27
C VAL A 225 16.29 -6.84 8.66
N GLN A 226 16.80 -7.71 7.77
CA GLN A 226 16.79 -9.17 7.93
C GLN A 226 15.38 -9.72 8.18
N ASP A 227 14.39 -9.24 7.44
CA ASP A 227 13.04 -9.84 7.44
C ASP A 227 12.85 -10.78 6.23
N TRP A 228 11.69 -11.44 6.18
CA TRP A 228 11.39 -12.40 5.11
C TRP A 228 11.26 -11.76 3.72
N LYS A 229 11.17 -10.42 3.65
CA LYS A 229 11.09 -9.64 2.41
C LYS A 229 12.45 -9.11 1.98
N GLU A 230 13.50 -9.39 2.74
CA GLU A 230 14.84 -8.82 2.52
C GLU A 230 14.78 -7.28 2.48
N SER A 231 13.97 -6.69 3.36
CA SER A 231 13.81 -5.24 3.46
C SER A 231 15.10 -4.58 3.94
N GLU A 232 15.34 -3.35 3.49
CA GLU A 232 16.50 -2.54 3.87
C GLU A 232 16.05 -1.13 4.27
N LEU A 233 16.74 -0.49 5.20
CA LEU A 233 16.63 0.96 5.40
C LEU A 233 17.74 1.65 4.63
N LEU A 234 17.35 2.58 3.77
CA LEU A 234 18.24 3.36 2.92
C LEU A 234 18.25 4.79 3.46
N LEU A 235 19.43 5.30 3.79
CA LEU A 235 19.61 6.58 4.45
C LEU A 235 20.44 7.53 3.59
N TRP A 236 19.97 8.76 3.43
CA TRP A 236 20.69 9.86 2.77
C TRP A 236 20.76 11.06 3.71
N ARG A 237 21.94 11.64 3.85
CA ARG A 237 22.18 12.92 4.52
C ARG A 237 22.21 14.02 3.46
N LEU A 238 21.35 15.03 3.63
CA LEU A 238 21.13 16.07 2.61
C LEU A 238 22.11 17.23 2.68
#